data_AF-A0A2W2DSY1-F1
#
_entry.id   AF-A0A2W2DSY1-F1
#
_cell.length_a   1.000
_cell.length_b   1.000
_cell.length_c   1.000
_cell.angle_alpha   90.00
_cell.angle_beta   90.00
_cell.angle_gamma   90.00
#
_symmetry.space_group_name_H-M   'P 1'
#
loop_
_entity.id
_entity.type
_entity.pdbx_description
1 polymer ?
#
loop_
_entity_poly.entity_id
_entity_poly.type
_entity_poly.pdbx_seq_one_letter_code
_entity_poly.pdbx_strand_id
1 'polypeptide(L)'
;MERLRMLARACEQTRRVPVDEPFLREAYVFGSLVDGADPVEPIEVVFVLNLPPEEVAWGTQPPGTAWLVDFLELDKGGVAYRWRSRHDPVANHRIREPVRFWSLAGIDEAVLDALEGRRFELLRQGHPEARTERADVTEELRTALEHLRAVHEAYWDRKWRREHRGLSRHPEHHLWEAVHGYLELLDLRDE
;
A
#
# COMPACT_ATOMS: atom_id res chain seq x y z
N MET A 1 -12.57 3.81 13.84
CA MET A 1 -11.64 4.93 14.10
C MET A 1 -10.45 4.56 14.99
N GLU A 2 -10.65 3.92 16.15
CA GLU A 2 -9.57 3.54 17.06
C GLU A 2 -8.41 2.81 16.36
N ARG A 3 -8.72 1.83 15.51
CA ARG A 3 -7.73 1.10 14.72
C ARG A 3 -6.88 1.98 13.80
N LEU A 4 -7.47 2.97 13.13
CA LEU A 4 -6.73 3.91 12.27
C LEU A 4 -5.78 4.80 13.10
N ARG A 5 -6.22 5.25 14.28
CA ARG A 5 -5.36 6.03 15.21
C ARG A 5 -4.19 5.18 15.73
N MET A 6 -4.43 3.90 16.06
CA MET A 6 -3.36 2.98 16.43
C MET A 6 -2.36 2.79 15.29
N LEU A 7 -2.87 2.62 14.06
CA LEU A 7 -2.03 2.46 12.87
C LEU A 7 -1.19 3.71 12.58
N ALA A 8 -1.76 4.92 12.70
CA ALA A 8 -1.04 6.18 12.56
C ALA A 8 0.10 6.33 13.59
N ARG A 9 -0.17 5.96 14.85
CA ARG A 9 0.86 5.94 15.90
C ARG A 9 1.94 4.88 15.65
N ALA A 10 1.57 3.74 15.08
CA ALA A 10 2.54 2.71 14.70
C ALA A 10 3.43 3.23 13.54
N CYS A 11 2.84 3.85 12.51
CA CYS A 11 3.61 4.50 11.44
C CYS A 11 4.59 5.54 12.00
N GLU A 12 4.15 6.38 12.95
CA GLU A 12 5.02 7.37 13.58
C GLU A 12 6.22 6.74 14.31
N GLN A 13 6.05 5.57 14.92
CA GLN A 13 7.14 4.86 15.59
C GLN A 13 8.18 4.32 14.60
N THR A 14 7.81 4.03 13.34
CA THR A 14 8.77 3.57 12.32
C THR A 14 9.86 4.62 12.02
N ARG A 15 9.58 5.92 12.22
CA ARG A 15 10.55 7.01 12.05
C ARG A 15 11.69 6.97 13.06
N ARG A 16 11.50 6.30 14.20
CA ARG A 16 12.50 6.20 15.27
C ARG A 16 13.54 5.12 15.00
N VAL A 17 13.37 4.34 13.94
CA VAL A 17 14.36 3.35 13.51
C VAL A 17 15.51 4.10 12.81
N PRO A 18 16.76 3.97 13.28
CA PRO A 18 17.89 4.69 12.71
C PRO A 18 18.26 4.10 11.35
N VAL A 19 17.79 4.74 10.29
CA VAL A 19 18.12 4.45 8.88
C VAL A 19 18.41 5.76 8.15
N ASP A 20 19.33 5.73 7.19
CA ASP A 20 19.72 6.93 6.41
C ASP A 20 18.54 7.49 5.61
N GLU A 21 17.70 6.61 5.06
CA GLU A 21 16.41 6.99 4.45
C GLU A 21 15.26 6.16 5.02
N PRO A 22 14.17 6.80 5.52
CA PRO A 22 13.02 6.08 6.03
C PRO A 22 12.36 5.20 4.97
N PHE A 23 12.21 3.92 5.26
CA PHE A 23 11.62 2.93 4.35
C PHE A 23 10.12 3.19 4.10
N LEU A 24 9.35 3.51 5.15
CA LEU A 24 7.97 3.97 5.06
C LEU A 24 7.94 5.51 5.02
N ARG A 25 7.30 6.09 4.00
CA ARG A 25 7.27 7.54 3.77
C ARG A 25 5.93 8.16 4.16
N GLU A 26 4.84 7.53 3.75
CA GLU A 26 3.48 8.05 3.92
C GLU A 26 2.46 6.92 4.06
N ALA A 27 1.30 7.24 4.63
CA ALA A 27 0.18 6.33 4.74
C ALA A 27 -1.14 7.06 4.45
N TYR A 28 -1.98 6.40 3.65
CA TYR A 28 -3.24 6.93 3.14
C TYR A 28 -4.37 5.95 3.44
N VAL A 29 -5.56 6.49 3.67
CA VAL A 29 -6.80 5.73 3.78
C VAL A 29 -7.69 6.05 2.58
N PHE A 30 -8.44 5.07 2.10
CA PHE A 30 -9.32 5.22 0.94
C PHE A 30 -10.55 4.32 1.05
N GLY A 31 -11.43 4.38 0.04
CA GLY A 31 -12.59 3.50 -0.09
C GLY A 31 -13.63 3.72 0.99
N SER A 32 -14.20 2.62 1.52
CA SER A 32 -15.42 2.64 2.32
C SER A 32 -15.38 3.60 3.52
N LEU A 33 -14.20 3.79 4.14
CA LEU A 33 -14.06 4.74 5.25
C LEU A 33 -14.22 6.19 4.80
N VAL A 34 -13.60 6.55 3.68
CA VAL A 34 -13.62 7.92 3.12
C VAL A 34 -14.98 8.23 2.48
N ASP A 35 -15.64 7.20 1.95
CA ASP A 35 -17.01 7.28 1.42
C ASP A 35 -18.09 7.33 2.52
N GLY A 36 -17.69 7.10 3.78
CA GLY A 36 -18.56 7.22 4.94
C GLY A 36 -19.50 6.04 5.18
N ALA A 37 -19.13 4.84 4.74
CA ALA A 37 -19.85 3.61 5.02
C ALA A 37 -19.87 3.28 6.54
N ASP A 38 -20.83 2.47 6.97
CA ASP A 38 -20.97 2.00 8.35
C ASP A 38 -21.78 0.68 8.37
N PRO A 39 -21.22 -0.48 8.73
CA PRO A 39 -19.87 -0.67 9.26
C PRO A 39 -18.76 -0.58 8.19
N VAL A 40 -17.56 -0.21 8.62
CA VAL A 40 -16.34 -0.26 7.79
C VAL A 40 -15.46 -1.40 8.26
N GLU A 41 -15.46 -2.50 7.52
CA GLU A 41 -14.53 -3.61 7.74
C GLU A 41 -14.26 -4.36 6.42
N PRO A 42 -13.00 -4.49 5.98
CA PRO A 42 -11.76 -3.92 6.56
C PRO A 42 -11.55 -2.43 6.24
N ILE A 43 -10.65 -1.77 6.98
CA ILE A 43 -10.16 -0.42 6.63
C ILE A 43 -9.15 -0.54 5.49
N GLU A 44 -9.37 0.17 4.39
CA GLU A 44 -8.50 0.14 3.21
C GLU A 44 -7.38 1.18 3.33
N VAL A 45 -6.13 0.73 3.33
CA VAL A 45 -4.94 1.57 3.57
C VAL A 45 -3.90 1.37 2.48
N VAL A 46 -3.20 2.45 2.13
CA VAL A 46 -2.04 2.41 1.24
C VAL A 46 -0.82 2.93 1.97
N PHE A 47 0.29 2.22 1.86
CA PHE A 47 1.58 2.62 2.40
C PHE A 47 2.54 2.96 1.26
N VAL A 48 3.15 4.13 1.34
CA VAL A 48 4.12 4.60 0.35
C VAL A 48 5.53 4.26 0.83
N LEU A 49 6.23 3.46 0.04
CA LEU A 49 7.57 2.97 0.33
C LEU A 49 8.65 3.77 -0.40
N ASN A 50 9.81 3.84 0.24
CA ASN A 50 11.03 4.38 -0.32
C ASN A 50 11.72 3.37 -1.26
N LEU A 51 10.97 2.85 -2.22
CA LEU A 51 11.43 1.87 -3.21
C LEU A 51 11.06 2.37 -4.60
N PRO A 52 11.81 1.98 -5.64
CA PRO A 52 11.47 2.33 -7.00
C PRO A 52 10.25 1.51 -7.49
N PRO A 53 9.52 1.98 -8.53
CA PRO A 53 8.29 1.33 -9.02
C PRO A 53 8.45 -0.16 -9.36
N GLU A 54 9.59 -0.54 -9.94
CA GLU A 54 9.91 -1.93 -10.31
C GLU A 54 9.93 -2.91 -9.14
N GLU A 55 10.17 -2.42 -7.92
CA GLU A 55 10.15 -3.23 -6.69
C GLU A 55 8.78 -3.23 -6.00
N VAL A 56 7.86 -2.38 -6.45
CA VAL A 56 6.52 -2.18 -5.85
C VAL A 56 5.42 -2.44 -6.88
N ALA A 57 5.55 -3.54 -7.62
CA ALA A 57 4.54 -3.98 -8.57
C ALA A 57 3.16 -4.19 -7.89
N TRP A 58 2.10 -3.80 -8.59
CA TRP A 58 0.74 -3.81 -8.06
C TRP A 58 0.34 -5.17 -7.48
N GLY A 59 -0.24 -5.15 -6.28
CA GLY A 59 -0.76 -6.36 -5.61
C GLY A 59 0.30 -7.30 -5.05
N THR A 60 1.59 -6.96 -5.13
CA THR A 60 2.68 -7.79 -4.62
C THR A 60 3.16 -7.33 -3.24
N GLN A 61 3.94 -8.17 -2.56
CA GLN A 61 4.69 -7.77 -1.37
C GLN A 61 6.15 -7.42 -1.70
N PRO A 62 6.55 -6.13 -1.66
CA PRO A 62 7.90 -5.67 -1.98
C PRO A 62 8.97 -6.25 -1.03
N PRO A 63 10.24 -6.34 -1.47
CA PRO A 63 11.33 -6.77 -0.62
C PRO A 63 11.46 -5.88 0.62
N GLY A 64 11.84 -6.48 1.76
CA GLY A 64 12.05 -5.73 3.00
C GLY A 64 10.79 -5.25 3.71
N THR A 65 9.58 -5.59 3.25
CA THR A 65 8.32 -5.19 3.92
C THR A 65 7.87 -6.12 5.04
N ALA A 66 8.48 -7.30 5.20
CA ALA A 66 8.07 -8.28 6.21
C ALA A 66 8.04 -7.69 7.63
N TRP A 67 9.09 -6.94 8.00
CA TRP A 67 9.12 -6.29 9.32
C TRP A 67 8.04 -5.21 9.47
N LEU A 68 7.64 -4.52 8.39
CA LEU A 68 6.56 -3.54 8.44
C LEU A 68 5.21 -4.21 8.65
N VAL A 69 4.97 -5.35 7.98
CA VAL A 69 3.74 -6.13 8.17
C VAL A 69 3.61 -6.56 9.62
N ASP A 70 4.68 -7.10 10.21
CA ASP A 70 4.71 -7.52 11.60
C ASP A 70 4.57 -6.33 12.57
N PHE A 71 5.31 -5.25 12.33
CA PHE A 71 5.34 -4.07 13.20
C PHE A 71 4.03 -3.29 13.21
N LEU A 72 3.35 -3.22 12.06
CA LEU A 72 2.04 -2.56 11.91
C LEU A 72 0.86 -3.52 12.14
N GLU A 73 1.14 -4.80 12.41
CA GLU A 73 0.17 -5.87 12.65
C GLU A 73 -0.86 -6.01 11.51
N LEU A 74 -0.39 -5.88 10.25
CA LEU A 74 -1.27 -5.85 9.07
C LEU A 74 -1.89 -7.21 8.75
N ASP A 75 -1.33 -8.29 9.29
CA ASP A 75 -1.79 -9.67 9.12
C ASP A 75 -2.88 -10.09 10.13
N LYS A 76 -3.14 -9.28 11.17
CA LYS A 76 -4.16 -9.56 12.20
C LYS A 76 -5.60 -9.25 11.78
N GLY A 77 -5.87 -9.06 10.48
CA GLY A 77 -7.20 -8.75 9.93
C GLY A 77 -7.63 -7.29 10.15
N GLY A 78 -8.80 -6.88 9.64
CA GLY A 78 -9.38 -5.53 9.81
C GLY A 78 -8.66 -4.36 9.12
N VAL A 79 -7.52 -4.61 8.48
CA VAL A 79 -6.87 -3.70 7.53
C VAL A 79 -6.63 -4.44 6.23
N ALA A 80 -7.14 -3.89 5.12
CA ALA A 80 -6.76 -4.30 3.78
C ALA A 80 -5.74 -3.30 3.27
N TYR A 81 -4.51 -3.74 3.01
CA TYR A 81 -3.43 -2.83 2.67
C TYR A 81 -2.90 -3.05 1.24
N ARG A 82 -2.28 -1.99 0.71
CA ARG A 82 -1.53 -1.99 -0.55
C ARG A 82 -0.24 -1.20 -0.38
N TRP A 83 0.76 -1.52 -1.20
CA TRP A 83 2.02 -0.79 -1.27
C TRP A 83 2.05 0.09 -2.51
N ARG A 84 2.69 1.25 -2.41
CA ARG A 84 3.00 2.11 -3.57
C ARG A 84 4.44 2.60 -3.46
N SER A 85 5.08 2.81 -4.61
CA SER A 85 6.35 3.51 -4.67
C SER A 85 6.14 4.99 -4.37
N ARG A 86 7.12 5.64 -3.71
CA ARG A 86 7.16 7.11 -3.60
C ARG A 86 7.29 7.83 -4.95
N HIS A 87 7.64 7.10 -6.00
CA HIS A 87 7.86 7.62 -7.34
C HIS A 87 6.61 7.58 -8.22
N ASP A 88 5.56 6.88 -7.78
CA ASP A 88 4.30 6.80 -8.50
C ASP A 88 3.18 7.55 -7.78
N PRO A 89 2.13 7.97 -8.50
CA PRO A 89 0.92 8.45 -7.86
C PRO A 89 0.31 7.39 -6.94
N VAL A 90 -0.20 7.83 -5.78
CA VAL A 90 -0.88 6.93 -4.82
C VAL A 90 -2.22 6.45 -5.40
N ALA A 91 -2.92 7.33 -6.10
CA ALA A 91 -4.20 7.01 -6.73
C ALA A 91 -4.00 6.17 -8.00
N ASN A 92 -4.88 5.19 -8.21
CA ASN A 92 -4.95 4.38 -9.43
C ASN A 92 -6.39 3.90 -9.68
N HIS A 93 -6.58 2.84 -10.46
CA HIS A 93 -7.90 2.27 -10.75
C HIS A 93 -8.66 1.84 -9.48
N ARG A 94 -7.94 1.31 -8.48
CA ARG A 94 -8.49 0.78 -7.23
C ARG A 94 -8.46 1.78 -6.08
N ILE A 95 -7.42 2.60 -6.01
CA ILE A 95 -7.21 3.62 -4.96
C ILE A 95 -7.77 4.95 -5.47
N ARG A 96 -9.02 5.23 -5.11
CA ARG A 96 -9.72 6.47 -5.49
C ARG A 96 -9.74 7.43 -4.33
N GLU A 97 -9.41 8.70 -4.61
CA GLU A 97 -9.40 9.80 -3.66
C GLU A 97 -8.71 9.49 -2.31
N PRO A 98 -7.47 8.96 -2.32
CA PRO A 98 -6.77 8.62 -1.09
C PRO A 98 -6.56 9.85 -0.21
N VAL A 99 -6.76 9.69 1.10
CA VAL A 99 -6.58 10.74 2.10
C VAL A 99 -5.39 10.38 3.00
N ARG A 100 -4.36 11.25 3.02
CA ARG A 100 -3.16 11.04 3.82
C ARG A 100 -3.48 11.24 5.30
N PHE A 101 -3.25 10.25 6.13
CA PHE A 101 -3.40 10.37 7.59
C PHE A 101 -2.06 10.40 8.33
N TRP A 102 -0.97 10.08 7.64
CA TRP A 102 0.38 10.12 8.20
C TRP A 102 1.45 10.31 7.11
N SER A 103 2.53 11.01 7.47
CA SER A 103 3.74 11.16 6.66
C SER A 103 4.98 11.36 7.54
N LEU A 104 6.15 11.52 6.93
CA LEU A 104 7.35 11.97 7.64
C LEU A 104 7.21 13.35 8.33
N ALA A 105 6.19 14.16 7.99
CA ALA A 105 5.88 15.38 8.73
C ALA A 105 5.13 15.11 10.06
N GLY A 106 4.60 13.91 10.25
CA GLY A 106 3.83 13.49 11.42
C GLY A 106 2.44 12.97 11.05
N ILE A 107 1.63 12.75 12.10
CA ILE A 107 0.22 12.35 12.01
C ILE A 107 -0.63 13.56 11.60
N ASP A 108 -1.53 13.38 10.64
CA ASP A 108 -2.52 14.39 10.25
C ASP A 108 -3.76 14.27 11.15
N GLU A 109 -3.70 14.91 12.32
CA GLU A 109 -4.81 14.87 13.31
C GLU A 109 -6.09 15.50 12.76
N ALA A 110 -5.99 16.50 11.86
CA ALA A 110 -7.16 17.12 11.26
C ALA A 110 -7.93 16.11 10.38
N VAL A 111 -7.23 15.26 9.64
CA VAL A 111 -7.83 14.16 8.87
C VAL A 111 -8.48 13.14 9.80
N LEU A 112 -7.81 12.73 10.87
CA LEU A 112 -8.36 11.75 11.82
C LEU A 112 -9.62 12.28 12.52
N ASP A 113 -9.61 13.54 12.95
CA ASP A 113 -10.76 14.21 13.57
C ASP A 113 -11.90 14.46 12.58
N ALA A 114 -11.59 14.68 11.30
CA ALA A 114 -12.61 14.81 10.26
C ALA A 114 -13.29 13.47 9.99
N LEU A 115 -12.53 12.37 9.90
CA LEU A 115 -13.06 11.02 9.73
C LEU A 115 -13.92 10.59 10.92
N GLU A 116 -13.48 10.87 12.15
CA GLU A 116 -14.23 10.56 13.37
C GLU A 116 -15.53 11.38 13.47
N GLY A 117 -15.48 12.66 13.11
CA GLY A 117 -16.65 13.53 13.04
C GLY A 117 -17.53 13.32 11.80
N ARG A 118 -17.19 12.37 10.90
CA ARG A 118 -17.86 12.14 9.60
C ARG A 118 -17.98 13.40 8.73
N ARG A 119 -16.98 14.28 8.80
CA ARG A 119 -16.87 15.55 8.06
C ARG A 119 -16.12 15.36 6.74
N PHE A 120 -16.65 14.52 5.86
CA PHE A 120 -15.98 14.10 4.61
C PHE A 120 -15.77 15.24 3.60
N GLU A 121 -16.60 16.29 3.68
CA GLU A 121 -16.45 17.51 2.92
C GLU A 121 -15.12 18.24 3.21
N LEU A 122 -14.62 18.18 4.45
CA LEU A 122 -13.34 18.78 4.82
C LEU A 122 -12.17 18.01 4.22
N LEU A 123 -12.28 16.68 4.15
CA LEU A 123 -11.29 15.84 3.47
C LEU A 123 -11.19 16.23 2.00
N ARG A 124 -12.34 16.46 1.34
CA ARG A 124 -12.42 16.92 -0.07
C ARG A 124 -11.83 18.31 -0.31
N GLN A 125 -11.67 19.14 0.70
CA GLN A 125 -11.14 20.50 0.52
C GLN A 125 -9.65 20.60 0.91
N GLY A 126 -9.17 19.76 1.83
CA GLY A 126 -7.84 19.92 2.43
C GLY A 126 -6.63 19.45 1.60
N HIS A 127 -6.79 18.44 0.71
CA HIS A 127 -5.64 17.74 0.10
C HIS A 127 -5.75 17.62 -1.44
N PRO A 128 -5.64 18.73 -2.20
CA PRO A 128 -5.68 18.70 -3.67
C PRO A 128 -4.47 17.99 -4.30
N GLU A 129 -3.30 18.03 -3.67
CA GLU A 129 -2.04 17.49 -4.23
C GLU A 129 -2.08 15.96 -4.41
N ALA A 130 -2.68 15.22 -3.48
CA ALA A 130 -2.82 13.75 -3.58
C ALA A 130 -3.89 13.30 -4.60
N ARG A 131 -4.69 14.22 -5.15
CA ARG A 131 -5.80 13.92 -6.07
C ARG A 131 -5.48 14.10 -7.54
N THR A 132 -4.40 14.78 -7.86
CA THR A 132 -4.27 15.38 -9.20
C THR A 132 -3.75 14.38 -10.24
N GLU A 133 -2.97 13.39 -9.83
CA GLU A 133 -2.40 12.40 -10.73
C GLU A 133 -2.83 10.99 -10.32
N ARG A 134 -3.31 10.23 -11.31
CA ARG A 134 -3.61 8.80 -11.18
C ARG A 134 -2.57 8.04 -11.98
N ALA A 135 -2.13 6.91 -11.44
CA ALA A 135 -1.22 6.03 -12.16
C ALA A 135 -1.87 5.55 -13.47
N ASP A 136 -1.08 5.53 -14.54
CA ASP A 136 -1.48 4.97 -15.82
C ASP A 136 -1.47 3.44 -15.72
N VAL A 137 -2.65 2.83 -15.95
CA VAL A 137 -2.83 1.37 -15.93
C VAL A 137 -1.87 0.68 -16.90
N THR A 138 -1.51 1.31 -18.02
CA THR A 138 -0.57 0.74 -19.00
C THR A 138 0.84 0.59 -18.41
N GLU A 139 1.30 1.61 -17.68
CA GLU A 139 2.62 1.58 -17.03
C GLU A 139 2.62 0.65 -15.82
N GLU A 140 1.53 0.63 -15.04
CA GLU A 140 1.37 -0.35 -13.95
C GLU A 140 1.39 -1.78 -14.49
N LEU A 141 0.71 -2.05 -15.61
CA LEU A 141 0.68 -3.36 -16.25
C LEU A 141 2.04 -3.77 -16.78
N ARG A 142 2.80 -2.83 -17.39
CA ARG A 142 4.18 -3.08 -17.83
C ARG A 142 5.06 -3.50 -16.64
N THR A 143 4.98 -2.76 -15.54
CA THR A 143 5.73 -3.04 -14.32
C THR A 143 5.35 -4.39 -13.70
N ALA A 144 4.05 -4.70 -13.65
CA ALA A 144 3.55 -5.98 -13.16
C ALA A 144 4.02 -7.16 -14.03
N LEU A 145 4.05 -6.99 -15.36
CA LEU A 145 4.54 -8.00 -16.29
C LEU A 145 6.06 -8.23 -16.14
N GLU A 146 6.85 -7.17 -15.98
CA GLU A 146 8.29 -7.26 -15.71
C GLU A 146 8.56 -8.01 -14.40
N HIS A 147 7.83 -7.68 -13.33
CA HIS A 147 7.92 -8.38 -12.05
C HIS A 147 7.52 -9.86 -12.16
N LEU A 148 6.41 -10.17 -12.82
CA LEU A 148 5.96 -11.55 -13.05
C LEU A 148 7.01 -12.37 -13.80
N ARG A 149 7.64 -11.80 -14.83
CA ARG A 149 8.72 -12.46 -15.57
C ARG A 149 9.92 -12.75 -14.66
N ALA A 150 10.33 -11.78 -13.85
CA ALA A 150 11.44 -11.95 -12.90
C ALA A 150 11.15 -13.06 -11.88
N VAL A 151 9.94 -13.09 -11.31
CA VAL A 151 9.52 -14.16 -10.37
C VAL A 151 9.48 -15.51 -11.08
N HIS A 152 8.89 -15.58 -12.28
CA HIS A 152 8.81 -16.81 -13.06
C HIS A 152 10.19 -17.39 -13.39
N GLU A 153 11.14 -16.54 -13.81
CA GLU A 153 12.52 -16.96 -14.10
C GLU A 153 13.27 -17.45 -12.86
N ALA A 154 13.07 -16.79 -11.71
CA ALA A 154 13.73 -17.13 -10.46
C ALA A 154 13.06 -18.26 -9.66
N TYR A 155 11.81 -18.64 -10.00
CA TYR A 155 10.96 -19.47 -9.16
C TYR A 155 11.57 -20.84 -8.79
N TRP A 156 12.35 -21.43 -9.71
CA TRP A 156 13.02 -22.71 -9.52
C TRP A 156 14.44 -22.58 -8.96
N ASP A 157 14.96 -21.36 -8.83
CA ASP A 157 16.26 -21.15 -8.20
C ASP A 157 16.21 -21.49 -6.70
N ARG A 158 17.11 -22.37 -6.28
CA ARG A 158 17.12 -22.90 -4.91
C ARG A 158 17.45 -21.82 -3.87
N LYS A 159 18.29 -20.84 -4.23
CA LYS A 159 18.68 -19.75 -3.33
C LYS A 159 17.50 -18.79 -3.18
N TRP A 160 16.87 -18.40 -4.27
CA TRP A 160 15.67 -17.56 -4.31
C TRP A 160 14.54 -18.15 -3.48
N ARG A 161 14.20 -19.43 -3.68
CA ARG A 161 13.15 -20.11 -2.90
C ARG A 161 13.43 -20.16 -1.40
N ARG A 162 14.71 -20.22 -1.00
CA ARG A 162 15.11 -20.20 0.41
C ARG A 162 14.98 -18.80 1.00
N GLU A 163 15.34 -17.77 0.24
CA GLU A 163 15.24 -16.37 0.66
C GLU A 163 13.79 -15.87 0.71
N HIS A 164 12.92 -16.43 -0.14
CA HIS A 164 11.50 -16.09 -0.23
C HIS A 164 10.61 -17.06 0.55
N ARG A 165 11.17 -17.66 1.61
CA ARG A 165 10.46 -18.48 2.59
C ARG A 165 10.56 -17.80 3.96
N GLY A 166 9.43 -17.26 4.42
CA GLY A 166 9.27 -16.68 5.75
C GLY A 166 8.37 -17.54 6.65
N LEU A 167 8.10 -17.05 7.87
CA LEU A 167 7.24 -17.71 8.85
C LEU A 167 5.83 -18.02 8.32
N SER A 168 5.24 -17.08 7.58
CA SER A 168 3.89 -17.20 7.02
C SER A 168 3.86 -17.02 5.49
N ARG A 169 5.03 -16.92 4.86
CA ARG A 169 5.16 -16.67 3.41
C ARG A 169 6.01 -17.75 2.75
N HIS A 170 5.60 -18.13 1.57
CA HIS A 170 6.25 -19.18 0.78
C HIS A 170 6.46 -18.68 -0.65
N PRO A 171 7.41 -19.28 -1.40
CA PRO A 171 7.64 -18.94 -2.81
C PRO A 171 6.36 -18.88 -3.66
N GLU A 172 5.39 -19.73 -3.36
CA GLU A 172 4.09 -19.82 -4.03
C GLU A 172 3.26 -18.53 -3.87
N HIS A 173 3.39 -17.81 -2.74
CA HIS A 173 2.71 -16.54 -2.51
C HIS A 173 3.22 -15.46 -3.47
N HIS A 174 4.54 -15.39 -3.67
CA HIS A 174 5.15 -14.41 -4.56
C HIS A 174 4.70 -14.63 -6.02
N LEU A 175 4.64 -15.89 -6.45
CA LEU A 175 4.12 -16.22 -7.79
C LEU A 175 2.63 -15.88 -7.91
N TRP A 176 1.82 -16.27 -6.92
CA TRP A 176 0.39 -16.00 -6.93
C TRP A 176 0.08 -14.50 -6.94
N GLU A 177 0.76 -13.71 -6.12
CA GLU A 177 0.60 -12.25 -6.06
C GLU A 177 1.00 -11.58 -7.37
N ALA A 178 2.13 -11.98 -7.96
CA ALA A 178 2.59 -11.44 -9.25
C ALA A 178 1.59 -11.75 -10.38
N VAL A 179 1.05 -12.98 -10.41
CA VAL A 179 0.02 -13.37 -11.39
C VAL A 179 -1.27 -12.59 -11.14
N HIS A 180 -1.75 -12.53 -9.90
CA HIS A 180 -3.00 -11.85 -9.56
C HIS A 180 -2.94 -10.36 -9.89
N GLY A 181 -1.85 -9.67 -9.50
CA GLY A 181 -1.67 -8.25 -9.79
C GLY A 181 -1.63 -7.96 -11.30
N TYR A 182 -0.95 -8.81 -12.07
CA TYR A 182 -0.91 -8.72 -13.52
C TYR A 182 -2.29 -8.95 -14.17
N LEU A 183 -3.00 -10.00 -13.77
CA LEU A 183 -4.33 -10.32 -14.33
C LEU A 183 -5.35 -9.22 -14.02
N GLU A 184 -5.35 -8.67 -12.81
CA GLU A 184 -6.23 -7.56 -12.44
C GLU A 184 -6.02 -6.35 -13.38
N LEU A 185 -4.77 -5.98 -13.66
CA LEU A 185 -4.44 -4.88 -14.55
C LEU A 185 -4.72 -5.20 -16.02
N LEU A 186 -4.58 -6.47 -16.41
CA LEU A 186 -4.86 -6.94 -17.76
C LEU A 186 -6.37 -6.82 -18.07
N ASP A 187 -7.21 -7.30 -17.16
CA ASP A 187 -8.67 -7.26 -17.29
C ASP A 187 -9.14 -5.80 -17.46
N LEU A 188 -8.55 -4.85 -16.74
CA LEU A 188 -8.87 -3.42 -16.84
C LEU A 188 -8.44 -2.75 -18.14
N ARG A 189 -7.40 -3.27 -18.80
CA ARG A 189 -6.95 -2.73 -20.09
C ARG A 189 -7.84 -3.20 -21.23
N ASP A 190 -8.44 -4.39 -21.07
CA ASP A 190 -9.27 -5.01 -22.09
C ASP A 190 -10.77 -4.58 -21.98
N GLU A 191 -11.13 -3.81 -20.94
CA GLU A 191 -12.42 -3.10 -20.75
C GLU A 191 -12.47 -1.71 -21.43
#